data_AF-A0AAD1SHI8-F1
#
_entry.id   AF-A0AAD1SHI8-F1
#
_cell.length_a   1.000
_cell.length_b   1.000
_cell.length_c   1.000
_cell.angle_alpha   90.00
_cell.angle_beta   90.00
_cell.angle_gamma   90.00
#
_symmetry.space_group_name_H-M   'P 1'
#
loop_
_entity.id
_entity.type
_entity.pdbx_description
1 polymer ?
#
loop_
_entity_poly.entity_id
_entity_poly.type
_entity_poly.pdbx_seq_one_letter_code
_entity_poly.pdbx_strand_id
1 'polypeptide(L)'
;MFHNLSVREQTTINDLENNHDITIKPADKVGAVVVMNTQDYIKEGDRQLSDDKYYRKLNEDPTKEYTSQLRELIRFFPENLHLELQSLIPTSPYMGTFYMLAKIHKA
;
A
#
# COMPACT_ATOMS: atom_id res chain seq x y z
N MET A 1 -18.07 -7.34 23.86
CA MET A 1 -17.11 -6.40 23.27
C MET A 1 -17.05 -5.20 24.19
N PHE A 2 -15.92 -4.91 24.83
CA PHE A 2 -15.83 -3.80 25.78
C PHE A 2 -15.85 -2.47 25.03
N HIS A 3 -16.85 -1.62 25.32
CA HIS A 3 -16.92 -0.25 24.80
C HIS A 3 -15.94 0.62 25.60
N ASN A 4 -14.67 0.61 25.20
CA ASN A 4 -13.61 1.40 25.83
C ASN A 4 -13.54 2.84 25.31
N LEU A 5 -14.46 3.22 24.42
CA LEU A 5 -14.56 4.55 23.83
C LEU A 5 -15.91 5.15 24.20
N SER A 6 -15.88 6.39 24.69
CA SER A 6 -17.08 7.19 24.86
C SER A 6 -17.76 7.44 23.51
N VAL A 7 -19.06 7.78 23.54
CA VAL A 7 -19.83 8.15 22.34
C VAL A 7 -19.13 9.28 21.57
N ARG A 8 -18.59 10.27 22.30
CA ARG A 8 -17.89 11.41 21.71
C ARG A 8 -16.61 10.99 20.97
N GLU A 9 -15.83 10.06 21.53
CA GLU A 9 -14.61 9.55 20.88
C GLU A 9 -14.95 8.75 19.62
N GLN A 10 -16.00 7.92 19.66
CA GLN A 10 -16.47 7.18 18.48
C GLN A 10 -16.93 8.14 17.37
N THR A 11 -17.73 9.17 17.71
CA THR A 11 -18.13 10.20 16.76
C THR A 11 -16.92 10.92 16.18
N THR A 12 -15.94 11.30 17.01
CA THR A 12 -14.73 11.99 16.55
C THR A 12 -13.90 11.10 15.61
N ILE A 13 -13.77 9.81 15.90
CA ILE A 13 -13.08 8.86 15.00
C ILE A 13 -13.79 8.79 13.66
N ASN A 14 -15.13 8.68 13.66
CA ASN A 14 -15.92 8.68 12.42
C ASN A 14 -15.74 9.99 11.66
N ASP A 15 -15.74 11.15 12.33
CA ASP A 15 -15.54 12.45 11.69
C ASP A 15 -14.15 12.55 11.05
N LEU A 16 -13.12 12.03 11.71
CA LEU A 16 -11.75 11.98 11.17
C LEU A 16 -11.60 11.01 10.00
N GLU A 17 -12.25 9.83 10.07
CA GLU A 17 -12.23 8.83 8.99
C GLU A 17 -12.92 9.35 7.73
N ASN A 18 -13.98 10.14 7.89
CA ASN A 18 -14.73 10.72 6.78
C ASN A 18 -14.18 12.08 6.31
N ASN A 19 -13.12 12.61 6.91
CA ASN A 19 -12.51 13.85 6.49
C ASN A 19 -11.51 13.62 5.34
N HIS A 20 -11.90 13.98 4.12
CA HIS A 20 -11.08 13.81 2.92
C HIS A 20 -9.91 14.80 2.78
N ASP A 21 -9.90 15.88 3.56
CA ASP A 21 -8.82 16.88 3.54
C ASP A 21 -7.57 16.43 4.29
N ILE A 22 -7.69 15.39 5.11
CA ILE A 22 -6.59 14.81 5.87
C ILE A 22 -6.31 13.36 5.48
N THR A 23 -5.04 13.00 5.48
CA THR A 23 -4.57 11.63 5.36
C THR A 23 -3.95 11.22 6.69
N ILE A 24 -4.50 10.18 7.31
CA ILE A 24 -4.02 9.62 8.56
C ILE A 24 -3.32 8.28 8.27
N LYS A 25 -2.03 8.19 8.58
CA LYS A 25 -1.23 6.98 8.39
C LYS A 25 -0.30 6.73 9.58
N PRO A 26 0.07 5.46 9.84
CA PRO A 26 1.16 5.19 10.75
C PRO A 26 2.45 5.84 10.23
N ALA A 27 3.28 6.33 11.14
CA ALA A 27 4.62 6.78 10.78
C ALA A 27 5.56 5.58 10.58
N ASP A 28 6.65 5.78 9.84
CA ASP A 28 7.76 4.81 9.75
C ASP A 28 8.39 4.56 11.14
N LYS A 29 8.25 5.52 12.06
CA LYS A 29 8.71 5.39 13.44
C LYS A 29 7.65 4.72 14.32
N VAL A 30 8.07 3.68 15.03
CA VAL A 30 7.20 2.89 15.94
C VAL A 30 6.44 3.80 16.91
N GLY A 31 5.13 3.56 17.02
CA GLY A 31 4.25 4.18 18.01
C GLY A 31 3.80 5.60 17.66
N ALA A 32 4.04 6.09 16.44
CA ALA A 32 3.59 7.40 15.99
C ALA A 32 2.57 7.31 14.84
N VAL A 33 1.68 8.29 14.80
CA VAL A 33 0.69 8.52 13.74
C VAL A 33 0.95 9.90 13.15
N VAL A 34 0.80 10.01 11.83
CA VAL A 34 0.93 11.27 11.10
C VAL A 34 -0.43 11.64 10.55
N VAL A 35 -0.81 12.89 10.79
CA VAL A 35 -1.95 13.56 10.15
C VAL A 35 -1.36 14.59 9.19
N MET A 36 -1.69 14.47 7.92
CA MET A 36 -1.14 15.31 6.86
C MET A 36 -2.28 15.82 5.98
N ASN A 37 -2.13 17.01 5.40
CA ASN A 37 -3.05 17.45 4.36
C ASN A 37 -2.99 16.48 3.17
N THR A 38 -4.15 16.05 2.67
CA THR A 38 -4.24 15.04 1.60
C THR A 38 -3.58 15.51 0.31
N GLN A 39 -3.67 16.79 -0.04
CA GLN A 39 -3.06 17.33 -1.26
C GLN A 39 -1.54 17.32 -1.17
N ASP A 40 -0.97 17.69 -0.03
CA ASP A 40 0.47 17.61 0.18
C ASP A 40 0.97 16.16 0.14
N TYR A 41 0.18 15.22 0.68
CA TYR A 41 0.52 13.79 0.65
C TYR A 41 0.53 13.26 -0.79
N ILE A 42 -0.48 13.59 -1.60
CA ILE A 42 -0.51 13.21 -3.01
C ILE A 42 0.67 13.84 -3.77
N LYS A 43 0.89 15.14 -3.58
CA LYS A 43 1.96 15.88 -4.24
C LYS A 43 3.34 15.30 -3.96
N GLU A 44 3.60 14.90 -2.72
CA GLU A 44 4.87 14.25 -2.38
C GLU A 44 5.00 12.87 -3.02
N GLY A 45 3.91 12.10 -3.11
CA GLY A 45 3.88 10.84 -3.85
C GLY A 45 4.22 11.02 -5.33
N ASP A 46 3.58 11.97 -5.99
CA ASP A 46 3.86 12.30 -7.39
C ASP A 46 5.30 12.80 -7.59
N ARG A 47 5.83 13.59 -6.64
CA ARG A 47 7.22 14.04 -6.67
C ARG A 47 8.22 12.87 -6.58
N GLN A 48 7.93 11.84 -5.79
CA GLN A 48 8.78 10.65 -5.71
C GLN A 48 8.64 9.76 -6.95
N LEU A 49 7.41 9.53 -7.42
CA LEU A 49 7.13 8.66 -8.57
C LEU A 49 7.56 9.27 -9.91
N SER A 50 7.80 10.58 -9.96
CA SER A 50 8.35 11.27 -11.14
C SER A 50 9.87 11.19 -11.25
N ASP A 51 10.57 10.63 -10.26
CA ASP A 51 12.01 10.39 -10.33
C ASP A 51 12.30 9.24 -11.32
N ASP A 52 12.65 9.59 -12.56
CA ASP A 52 12.92 8.69 -13.67
C ASP A 52 14.23 7.88 -13.51
N LYS A 53 15.07 8.24 -12.54
CA LYS A 53 16.23 7.47 -12.16
C LYS A 53 15.85 6.15 -11.50
N TYR A 54 14.76 6.14 -10.72
CA TYR A 54 14.33 4.98 -9.94
C TYR A 54 13.01 4.37 -10.43
N TYR A 55 12.11 5.18 -10.98
CA TYR A 55 10.79 4.76 -11.43
C TYR A 55 10.64 4.91 -12.94
N ARG A 56 9.83 4.03 -13.53
CA ARG A 56 9.45 4.09 -14.93
C ARG A 56 7.95 3.90 -15.05
N LYS A 57 7.28 4.84 -15.69
CA LYS A 57 5.85 4.75 -15.99
C LYS A 57 5.61 3.60 -16.99
N LEU A 58 4.66 2.74 -16.66
CA LEU A 58 4.17 1.70 -17.56
C LEU A 58 2.94 2.22 -18.31
N ASN A 59 2.75 1.76 -19.55
CA ASN A 59 1.63 2.19 -20.40
C ASN A 59 0.32 1.50 -20.02
N GLU A 60 0.40 0.34 -19.37
CA GLU A 60 -0.74 -0.47 -18.95
C GLU A 60 -0.43 -1.25 -17.67
N ASP A 61 -1.46 -1.85 -17.08
CA ASP A 61 -1.34 -2.73 -15.91
C ASP A 61 -0.66 -4.06 -16.29
N PRO A 62 0.57 -4.32 -15.83
CA PRO A 62 1.30 -5.53 -16.21
C PRO A 62 0.85 -6.75 -15.39
N THR A 63 -0.10 -6.62 -14.45
CA THR A 63 -0.44 -7.68 -13.49
C THR A 63 -0.77 -9.01 -14.17
N LYS A 64 -1.56 -8.99 -15.25
CA LYS A 64 -1.92 -10.20 -15.99
C LYS A 64 -0.74 -10.82 -16.71
N GLU A 65 0.07 -9.98 -17.37
CA GLU A 65 1.26 -10.40 -18.10
C GLU A 65 2.27 -11.06 -17.15
N TYR A 66 2.64 -10.38 -16.06
CA TYR A 66 3.57 -10.90 -15.07
C TYR A 66 3.05 -12.15 -14.37
N THR A 67 1.74 -12.23 -14.11
CA THR A 67 1.14 -13.46 -13.57
C THR A 67 1.30 -14.64 -14.54
N SER A 68 1.12 -14.40 -15.85
CA SER A 68 1.30 -15.44 -16.87
C SER A 68 2.77 -15.86 -16.97
N GLN A 69 3.69 -14.91 -17.03
CA GLN A 69 5.14 -15.18 -17.06
C GLN A 69 5.59 -15.94 -15.82
N LEU A 70 5.08 -15.57 -14.64
CA LEU A 70 5.37 -16.27 -13.38
C LEU A 70 4.87 -17.72 -13.41
N ARG A 71 3.64 -17.96 -13.88
CA ARG A 71 3.10 -19.33 -14.03
C ARG A 71 3.94 -20.15 -14.99
N GLU A 72 4.39 -19.55 -16.09
CA GLU A 72 5.28 -20.21 -17.03
C GLU A 72 6.63 -20.54 -16.42
N LEU A 73 7.24 -19.59 -15.72
CA LEU A 73 8.50 -19.78 -15.00
C LEU A 73 8.41 -20.93 -13.99
N ILE A 74 7.32 -21.01 -13.23
CA ILE A 74 7.10 -22.03 -12.20
C ILE A 74 7.03 -23.44 -12.80
N ARG A 75 6.64 -23.62 -14.08
CA ARG A 75 6.61 -24.93 -14.74
C ARG A 75 8.00 -25.54 -14.95
N PHE A 76 9.07 -24.75 -14.88
CA PHE A 76 10.44 -25.24 -15.04
C PHE A 76 11.04 -25.79 -13.73
N PHE A 77 10.34 -25.67 -12.59
CA PHE A 77 10.80 -26.17 -11.31
C PHE A 77 10.34 -27.62 -11.06
N PRO A 78 11.05 -28.38 -10.20
CA PRO A 78 10.64 -29.72 -9.78
C PRO A 78 9.22 -29.72 -9.18
N GLU A 79 8.49 -30.82 -9.35
CA GLU A 79 7.06 -30.94 -9.03
C GLU A 79 6.70 -30.53 -7.58
N ASN A 80 7.53 -30.90 -6.61
CA ASN A 80 7.31 -30.54 -5.21
C ASN A 80 7.35 -29.01 -4.98
N LEU A 81 8.27 -28.32 -5.64
CA LEU A 81 8.40 -26.87 -5.56
C LEU A 81 7.39 -26.15 -6.47
N HIS A 82 7.06 -26.75 -7.61
CA HIS A 82 6.05 -26.26 -8.54
C HIS A 82 4.70 -26.04 -7.86
N LEU A 83 4.20 -27.06 -7.15
CA LEU A 83 2.90 -27.02 -6.47
C LEU A 83 2.89 -25.99 -5.33
N GLU A 84 3.98 -25.92 -4.56
CA GLU A 84 4.13 -24.93 -3.49
C GLU A 84 4.09 -23.51 -4.06
N LEU A 85 4.91 -23.20 -5.07
CA LEU A 85 4.96 -21.88 -5.68
C LEU A 85 3.65 -21.50 -6.37
N GLN A 86 2.98 -22.46 -7.00
CA GLN A 86 1.69 -22.23 -7.64
C GLN A 86 0.62 -21.84 -6.61
N SER A 87 0.67 -22.40 -5.40
CA SER A 87 -0.25 -22.06 -4.31
C SER A 87 -0.08 -20.63 -3.77
N LEU A 88 1.10 -20.03 -3.97
CA LEU A 88 1.41 -18.65 -3.56
C LEU A 88 0.89 -17.61 -4.56
N ILE A 89 0.51 -18.01 -5.77
CA ILE A 89 -0.04 -17.08 -6.75
C ILE A 89 -1.48 -16.73 -6.35
N PRO A 90 -1.82 -15.43 -6.18
CA PRO A 90 -3.19 -15.03 -5.89
C PRO A 90 -4.17 -15.48 -6.97
N THR A 91 -5.34 -15.98 -6.58
CA THR A 91 -6.40 -16.38 -7.51
C THR A 91 -6.90 -15.21 -8.37
N SER A 92 -6.95 -14.01 -7.78
CA SER A 92 -7.38 -12.77 -8.44
C SER A 92 -6.37 -11.66 -8.15
N PRO A 93 -5.24 -11.63 -8.88
CA PRO A 93 -4.23 -10.59 -8.68
C PRO A 93 -4.76 -9.25 -9.19
N TYR A 94 -4.44 -8.17 -8.46
CA TYR A 94 -4.79 -6.79 -8.80
C TYR A 94 -3.56 -5.90 -8.63
N MET A 95 -3.57 -4.74 -9.30
CA MET A 95 -2.49 -3.78 -9.22
C MET A 95 -2.26 -3.33 -7.77
N GLY A 96 -1.00 -3.34 -7.34
CA GLY A 96 -0.62 -2.85 -6.02
C GLY A 96 -0.93 -1.36 -5.86
N THR A 97 -1.45 -0.97 -4.69
CA THR A 97 -1.69 0.43 -4.35
C THR A 97 -0.43 1.04 -3.75
N PHE A 98 0.02 2.17 -4.31
CA PHE A 98 1.11 2.94 -3.73
C PHE A 98 0.62 3.75 -2.52
N TYR A 99 1.39 3.74 -1.44
CA TYR A 99 1.21 4.62 -0.27
C TYR A 99 2.56 4.91 0.37
N MET A 100 2.63 5.99 1.11
CA MET A 100 3.84 6.46 1.79
C MET A 100 3.68 6.40 3.30
N LEU A 101 4.78 6.13 3.99
CA LEU A 101 4.90 6.26 5.43
C LEU A 101 5.85 7.41 5.73
N ALA A 102 5.39 8.40 6.48
CA ALA A 102 6.20 9.56 6.81
C ALA A 102 7.31 9.19 7.81
N LYS A 103 8.54 9.59 7.47
CA LYS A 103 9.72 9.39 8.32
C LYS A 103 9.95 10.63 9.18
N ILE A 104 9.64 10.52 10.47
CA ILE A 104 9.81 11.62 11.42
C ILE A 104 11.19 11.51 12.06
N HIS A 105 12.06 12.48 11.79
CA HIS A 105 13.36 12.60 12.43
C HIS A 105 13.24 13.32 13.78
N LYS A 106 14.16 13.03 14.71
CA LYS A 106 14.32 13.88 15.89
C LYS A 106 14.91 15.22 15.43
N ALA A 107 14.38 16.31 15.96
CA ALA A 107 15.03 17.62 15.88
C ALA A 107 16.35 17.58 16.66
#